data_AF-A0A7D7VFU5-F1
#
_entry.id   AF-A0A7D7VFU5-F1
#
_cell.length_a   1.000
_cell.length_b   1.000
_cell.length_c   1.000
_cell.angle_alpha   90.00
_cell.angle_beta   90.00
_cell.angle_gamma   90.00
#
_symmetry.space_group_name_H-M   'P 1'
#
loop_
_entity.id
_entity.type
_entity.pdbx_description
1 polymer ?
#
loop_
_entity_poly.entity_id
_entity_poly.type
_entity_poly.pdbx_seq_one_letter_code
_entity_poly.pdbx_strand_id
1 'polypeptide(L)'
;MPLLNNSKSAAFPKPQKVPRLQRSTWLSASAAPDYPLLGFAMKHPLDSIIDDALMKAAKDGSFDNLPGAGKPLKLLDNPADAVLNRMMTTANVKPPLVALAEEIKAAQSHLKTLTDEDQRKAQMKKLSDLQMRLAMEKEAFNRYG
;
A
#
# COMPACT_ATOMS: atom_id res chain seq x y z
N MET A 1 7.67 -18.91 44.78
CA MET A 1 6.20 -18.73 44.81
C MET A 1 5.85 -18.23 46.20
N PRO A 2 4.97 -17.21 46.39
CA PRO A 2 3.79 -16.82 45.57
C PRO A 2 3.95 -15.42 44.92
N LEU A 3 3.63 -15.16 43.66
CA LEU A 3 2.31 -14.95 43.01
C LEU A 3 1.40 -13.91 43.68
N LEU A 4 1.53 -12.64 43.26
CA LEU A 4 0.46 -11.66 43.37
C LEU A 4 -0.17 -11.42 42.00
N ASN A 5 -1.38 -11.97 41.89
CA ASN A 5 -2.37 -11.78 40.86
C ASN A 5 -2.93 -10.34 40.94
N ASN A 6 -2.83 -9.55 39.87
CA ASN A 6 -3.51 -8.25 39.78
C ASN A 6 -4.49 -8.29 38.60
N SER A 7 -5.63 -8.93 38.84
CA SER A 7 -6.80 -8.93 37.96
C SER A 7 -7.54 -7.59 38.05
N LYS A 8 -6.98 -6.53 37.46
CA LYS A 8 -7.78 -5.34 37.16
C LYS A 8 -8.63 -5.60 35.92
N SER A 9 -9.84 -6.08 36.19
CA SER A 9 -10.99 -6.06 35.28
C SER A 9 -11.11 -4.68 34.62
N ALA A 10 -10.81 -4.61 33.31
CA ALA A 10 -11.10 -3.45 32.49
C ALA A 10 -12.62 -3.40 32.30
N ALA A 11 -13.28 -2.53 33.08
CA ALA A 11 -14.70 -2.29 32.96
C ALA A 11 -15.02 -1.76 31.55
N PHE A 12 -15.72 -2.57 30.75
CA PHE A 12 -16.31 -2.15 29.49
C PHE A 12 -17.23 -0.94 29.72
N PRO A 13 -17.13 0.15 28.92
CA PRO A 13 -18.07 1.25 29.03
C PRO A 13 -19.48 0.75 28.69
N LYS A 14 -20.44 1.02 29.58
CA LYS A 14 -21.84 0.63 29.38
C LYS A 14 -22.37 1.22 28.06
N PRO A 15 -23.22 0.49 27.31
CA PRO A 15 -23.78 1.00 26.06
C PRO A 15 -24.59 2.27 26.34
N GLN A 16 -24.20 3.37 25.72
CA GLN A 16 -24.99 4.60 25.71
C GLN A 16 -26.34 4.29 25.04
N LYS A 17 -27.43 4.66 25.69
CA LYS A 17 -28.78 4.52 25.14
C LYS A 17 -28.90 5.47 23.94
N VAL A 18 -28.81 4.92 22.73
CA VAL A 18 -29.16 5.66 21.52
C VAL A 18 -30.67 5.95 21.53
N PRO A 19 -31.11 7.20 21.26
CA PRO A 19 -32.54 7.48 21.19
C PRO A 19 -33.14 6.68 20.04
N ARG A 20 -34.26 5.99 20.32
CA ARG A 20 -35.04 5.24 19.35
C ARG A 20 -35.63 6.24 18.35
N LEU A 21 -34.97 6.43 17.20
CA LEU A 21 -35.51 7.25 16.11
C LEU A 21 -36.87 6.66 15.71
N GLN A 22 -37.93 7.42 15.98
CA GLN A 22 -39.29 7.16 15.50
C GLN A 22 -39.24 7.11 13.96
N ARG A 23 -39.65 6.00 13.36
CA ARG A 23 -39.58 5.73 11.90
C ARG A 23 -40.57 6.55 11.06
N SER A 24 -41.15 7.63 11.57
CA SER A 24 -42.37 8.25 11.01
C SER A 24 -42.22 9.70 10.53
N THR A 25 -41.03 10.13 10.13
CA THR A 25 -40.84 11.39 9.38
C THR A 25 -39.74 11.24 8.32
N TRP A 26 -40.00 10.43 7.30
CA TRP A 26 -39.21 10.43 6.06
C TRP A 26 -40.07 10.77 4.83
N LEU A 27 -41.25 11.38 5.01
CA LEU A 27 -42.20 11.67 3.92
C LEU A 27 -42.42 13.17 3.62
N SER A 28 -41.49 14.06 3.98
CA SER A 28 -41.62 15.48 3.63
C SER A 28 -40.31 16.23 3.38
N ALA A 29 -39.31 15.54 2.81
CA ALA A 29 -38.14 16.19 2.23
C ALA A 29 -38.06 15.85 0.73
N SER A 30 -39.12 16.19 -0.01
CA SER A 30 -39.08 16.31 -1.47
C SER A 30 -38.42 17.64 -1.85
N ALA A 31 -37.19 17.83 -1.38
CA ALA A 31 -36.29 18.88 -1.80
C ALA A 31 -34.89 18.30 -1.59
N ALA A 32 -34.49 17.43 -2.52
CA ALA A 32 -33.06 17.26 -2.74
C ALA A 32 -32.51 18.68 -2.95
N PRO A 33 -31.46 19.12 -2.25
CA PRO A 33 -30.75 20.29 -2.68
C PRO A 33 -30.35 20.01 -4.13
N ASP A 34 -30.86 20.81 -5.06
CA ASP A 34 -30.38 20.84 -6.43
C ASP A 34 -28.91 21.20 -6.33
N TYR A 35 -28.04 20.20 -6.22
CA TYR A 35 -26.64 20.36 -6.49
C TYR A 35 -26.60 20.67 -7.98
N PRO A 36 -26.30 21.91 -8.43
CA PRO A 36 -25.88 22.06 -9.79
C PRO A 36 -24.64 21.19 -9.91
N LEU A 37 -24.76 20.08 -10.63
CA LEU A 37 -23.65 19.19 -10.93
C LEU A 37 -22.61 20.04 -11.65
N LEU A 38 -21.64 20.50 -10.87
CA LEU A 38 -20.55 21.33 -11.32
C LEU A 38 -19.69 20.48 -12.26
N GLY A 39 -19.98 20.57 -13.56
CA GLY A 39 -19.06 20.23 -14.64
C GLY A 39 -18.81 18.74 -14.91
N PHE A 40 -19.71 18.09 -15.66
CA PHE A 40 -19.32 16.99 -16.57
C PHE A 40 -20.09 17.05 -17.90
N ALA A 41 -20.22 18.25 -18.45
CA ALA A 41 -20.67 18.47 -19.82
C ALA A 41 -19.71 19.40 -20.60
N MET A 42 -18.42 19.38 -20.26
CA MET A 42 -17.37 19.86 -21.16
C MET A 42 -16.73 18.63 -21.78
N LYS A 43 -17.01 18.40 -23.07
CA LYS A 43 -16.30 17.42 -23.89
C LYS A 43 -14.82 17.82 -23.85
N HIS A 44 -14.02 17.12 -23.06
CA HIS A 44 -12.58 17.39 -22.96
C HIS A 44 -11.96 17.01 -24.31
N PRO A 45 -10.95 17.76 -24.82
CA PRO A 45 -10.32 17.45 -26.10
C PRO A 45 -9.76 16.03 -26.22
N LEU A 46 -9.57 15.33 -25.10
CA LEU A 46 -9.09 13.95 -25.06
C LEU A 46 -10.21 12.89 -24.98
N ASP A 47 -11.47 13.28 -24.80
CA ASP A 47 -12.57 12.33 -24.59
C ASP A 47 -12.70 11.34 -25.74
N SER A 48 -12.56 11.79 -26.99
CA SER A 48 -12.62 10.92 -28.16
C SER A 48 -11.50 9.88 -28.18
N ILE A 49 -10.28 10.26 -27.79
CA ILE A 49 -9.13 9.36 -27.73
C ILE A 49 -9.33 8.34 -26.59
N ILE A 50 -9.89 8.78 -25.46
CA ILE A 50 -10.19 7.94 -24.31
C ILE A 50 -11.31 6.94 -24.65
N ASP A 51 -12.39 7.39 -25.28
CA ASP A 51 -13.51 6.56 -25.75
C ASP A 51 -13.04 5.50 -26.75
N ASP A 52 -12.19 5.88 -27.70
CA ASP A 52 -11.59 4.95 -28.67
C ASP A 52 -10.68 3.91 -28.00
N ALA A 53 -9.91 4.31 -26.99
CA ALA A 53 -9.06 3.40 -26.22
C ALA A 53 -9.90 2.42 -25.38
N LEU A 54 -10.97 2.90 -24.73
CA LEU A 54 -11.93 2.07 -23.99
C LEU A 54 -12.62 1.05 -24.91
N MET A 55 -13.07 1.48 -26.08
CA MET A 55 -13.72 0.59 -27.05
C MET A 55 -12.77 -0.48 -27.58
N LYS A 56 -11.49 -0.15 -27.83
CA LYS A 56 -10.47 -1.13 -28.22
C LYS A 56 -10.22 -2.14 -27.10
N ALA A 57 -9.96 -1.67 -25.88
CA ALA A 57 -9.75 -2.53 -24.73
C ALA A 57 -10.93 -3.47 -24.45
N ALA A 58 -12.17 -3.00 -24.66
CA ALA A 58 -13.37 -3.82 -24.54
C ALA A 58 -13.47 -4.90 -25.65
N LYS A 59 -13.15 -4.56 -26.89
CA LYS A 59 -13.11 -5.53 -28.01
C LYS A 59 -12.02 -6.57 -27.81
N ASP A 60 -10.89 -6.17 -27.24
CA ASP A 60 -9.76 -7.05 -26.94
C ASP A 60 -10.00 -7.91 -25.69
N GLY A 61 -11.17 -7.79 -25.04
CA GLY A 61 -11.50 -8.55 -23.83
C GLY A 61 -10.61 -8.19 -22.64
N SER A 62 -9.96 -7.01 -22.65
CA SER A 62 -9.03 -6.60 -21.58
C SER A 62 -9.70 -6.39 -20.23
N PHE A 63 -11.04 -6.27 -20.22
CA PHE A 63 -11.85 -6.20 -19.00
C PHE A 63 -12.39 -7.57 -18.55
N ASP A 64 -12.30 -8.59 -19.41
CA ASP A 64 -12.72 -9.95 -19.09
C ASP A 64 -11.61 -10.68 -18.33
N ASN A 65 -11.98 -11.50 -17.33
CA ASN A 65 -11.03 -12.27 -16.52
C ASN A 65 -9.97 -11.46 -15.76
N LEU A 66 -10.28 -10.22 -15.36
CA LEU A 66 -9.39 -9.44 -14.49
C LEU A 66 -9.04 -10.21 -13.21
N PRO A 67 -7.77 -10.15 -12.76
CA PRO A 67 -7.34 -10.84 -11.55
C PRO A 67 -8.10 -10.32 -10.33
N GLY A 68 -9.01 -11.14 -9.81
CA GLY A 68 -9.86 -10.79 -8.68
C GLY A 68 -11.28 -10.33 -9.03
N ALA A 69 -11.68 -10.35 -10.31
CA ALA A 69 -13.06 -10.09 -10.71
C ALA A 69 -14.05 -11.00 -9.96
N GLY A 70 -15.06 -10.40 -9.34
CA GLY A 70 -16.10 -11.11 -8.58
C GLY A 70 -15.64 -11.70 -7.23
N LYS A 71 -14.36 -11.59 -6.86
CA LYS A 71 -13.86 -12.05 -5.56
C LYS A 71 -13.97 -10.93 -4.53
N PRO A 72 -14.36 -11.23 -3.28
CA PRO A 72 -14.33 -10.23 -2.22
C PRO A 72 -12.90 -9.68 -2.06
N LEU A 73 -12.81 -8.37 -1.86
CA LEU A 73 -11.54 -7.71 -1.57
C LEU A 73 -10.91 -8.35 -0.33
N LYS A 74 -9.63 -8.72 -0.43
CA LYS A 74 -8.87 -9.17 0.74
C LYS A 74 -8.78 -7.98 1.70
N LEU A 75 -9.30 -8.17 2.91
CA LEU A 75 -9.05 -7.24 4.02
C LEU A 75 -7.58 -7.40 4.39
N LEU A 76 -6.79 -6.32 4.23
CA LEU A 76 -5.42 -6.30 4.74
C LEU A 76 -5.46 -5.93 6.22
N ASP A 77 -4.68 -6.64 7.02
CA ASP A 77 -4.61 -6.43 8.47
C ASP A 77 -4.11 -5.02 8.85
N ASN A 78 -3.37 -4.35 7.94
CA ASN A 78 -2.99 -2.95 8.07
C ASN A 78 -3.31 -2.16 6.77
N PRO A 79 -4.38 -1.35 6.74
CA PRO A 79 -4.80 -0.62 5.55
C PRO A 79 -3.84 0.52 5.14
N ALA A 80 -3.01 1.02 6.05
CA ALA A 80 -2.03 2.07 5.73
C ALA A 80 -0.89 1.51 4.86
N ASP A 81 -0.30 0.38 5.27
CA ASP A 81 0.76 -0.31 4.52
C ASP A 81 0.24 -0.84 3.18
N ALA A 82 -1.05 -1.18 3.11
CA ALA A 82 -1.71 -1.69 1.91
C ALA A 82 -1.69 -0.69 0.74
N VAL A 83 -1.89 0.60 1.02
CA VAL A 83 -1.89 1.65 0.00
C VAL A 83 -0.48 1.86 -0.53
N LEU A 84 0.52 1.95 0.37
CA LEU A 84 1.92 2.09 0.00
C LEU A 84 2.40 0.91 -0.85
N ASN A 85 2.09 -0.32 -0.41
CA ASN A 85 2.42 -1.55 -1.15
C ASN A 85 1.71 -1.62 -2.51
N ARG A 86 0.43 -1.21 -2.58
CA ARG A 86 -0.32 -1.17 -3.84
C ARG A 86 0.27 -0.15 -4.80
N MET A 87 0.59 1.06 -4.34
CA MET A 87 1.23 2.10 -5.15
C MET A 87 2.58 1.63 -5.70
N MET A 88 3.44 1.06 -4.84
CA MET A 88 4.74 0.53 -5.23
C MET A 88 4.64 -0.60 -6.27
N THR A 89 3.71 -1.55 -6.07
CA THR A 89 3.50 -2.67 -7.02
C THR A 89 2.91 -2.20 -8.34
N THR A 90 1.97 -1.25 -8.35
CA THR A 90 1.44 -0.68 -9.59
C THR A 90 2.44 0.18 -10.34
N ALA A 91 3.37 0.84 -9.66
CA ALA A 91 4.41 1.66 -10.27
C ALA A 91 5.63 0.86 -10.76
N ASN A 92 5.72 -0.45 -10.43
CA ASN A 92 6.89 -1.29 -10.67
C ASN A 92 8.20 -0.69 -10.09
N VAL A 93 8.07 0.12 -9.03
CA VAL A 93 9.20 0.79 -8.36
C VAL A 93 9.62 -0.05 -7.15
N LYS A 94 10.87 -0.51 -7.17
CA LYS A 94 11.45 -1.27 -6.08
C LYS A 94 11.88 -0.33 -4.94
N PRO A 95 11.51 -0.60 -3.68
CA PRO A 95 11.97 0.21 -2.56
C PRO A 95 13.52 0.19 -2.47
N PRO A 96 14.15 1.32 -2.09
CA PRO A 96 15.61 1.42 -2.00
C PRO A 96 16.21 0.37 -1.05
N LEU A 97 15.52 0.00 0.04
CA LEU A 97 15.95 -1.08 0.95
C LEU A 97 16.12 -2.43 0.23
N VAL A 98 15.19 -2.77 -0.67
CA VAL A 98 15.19 -4.07 -1.34
C VAL A 98 16.26 -4.08 -2.43
N ALA A 99 16.48 -2.97 -3.12
CA ALA A 99 17.57 -2.82 -4.07
C ALA A 99 18.95 -3.00 -3.39
N LEU A 100 19.18 -2.30 -2.27
CA LEU A 100 20.42 -2.41 -1.50
C LEU A 100 20.64 -3.83 -0.95
N ALA A 101 19.58 -4.52 -0.52
CA ALA A 101 19.69 -5.89 -0.04
C ALA A 101 20.14 -6.88 -1.14
N GLU A 102 19.68 -6.68 -2.38
CA GLU A 102 20.13 -7.48 -3.52
C GLU A 102 21.57 -7.19 -3.91
N GLU A 103 21.98 -5.93 -3.91
CA GLU A 103 23.37 -5.53 -4.15
C GLU A 103 24.32 -6.16 -3.14
N ILE A 104 23.95 -6.19 -1.85
CA ILE A 104 24.74 -6.88 -0.82
C ILE A 104 24.83 -8.38 -1.12
N LYS A 105 23.73 -9.03 -1.50
CA LYS A 105 23.72 -10.45 -1.84
C LYS A 105 24.62 -10.75 -3.05
N ALA A 106 24.60 -9.89 -4.06
CA ALA A 106 25.49 -9.98 -5.22
C ALA A 106 26.96 -9.72 -4.85
N ALA A 107 27.23 -8.77 -3.96
CA ALA A 107 28.57 -8.49 -3.47
C ALA A 107 29.14 -9.67 -2.66
N GLN A 108 28.29 -10.34 -1.87
CA GLN A 108 28.65 -11.56 -1.12
C GLN A 108 28.94 -12.75 -2.03
N SER A 109 28.16 -12.95 -3.10
CA SER A 109 28.44 -14.03 -4.06
C SER A 109 29.75 -13.78 -4.80
N HIS A 110 30.01 -12.54 -5.22
CA HIS A 110 31.26 -12.15 -5.86
C HIS A 110 32.47 -12.32 -4.93
N LEU A 111 32.32 -12.06 -3.62
CA LEU A 111 33.38 -12.36 -2.65
C LEU A 111 33.77 -13.82 -2.58
N LYS A 112 32.82 -14.74 -2.78
CA LYS A 112 33.10 -16.18 -2.73
C LYS A 112 33.88 -16.67 -3.94
N THR A 113 33.81 -15.97 -5.06
CA THR A 113 34.51 -16.34 -6.30
C THR A 113 35.92 -15.74 -6.38
N LEU A 114 36.24 -14.74 -5.56
CA LEU A 114 37.54 -14.07 -5.56
C LEU A 114 38.58 -14.88 -4.75
N THR A 115 39.70 -15.19 -5.39
CA THR A 115 40.84 -15.90 -4.77
C THR A 115 42.02 -14.97 -4.49
N ASP A 116 42.05 -13.79 -5.11
CA ASP A 116 43.06 -12.75 -4.91
C ASP A 116 42.77 -11.92 -3.65
N GLU A 117 43.77 -11.77 -2.78
CA GLU A 117 43.67 -11.15 -1.46
C GLU A 117 43.39 -9.63 -1.55
N ASP A 118 44.00 -8.94 -2.51
CA ASP A 118 43.80 -7.49 -2.67
C ASP A 118 42.41 -7.18 -3.23
N GLN A 119 41.94 -7.98 -4.20
CA GLN A 119 40.58 -7.88 -4.73
C GLN A 119 39.53 -8.23 -3.68
N ARG A 120 39.82 -9.23 -2.82
CA ARG A 120 38.95 -9.61 -1.71
C ARG A 120 38.81 -8.49 -0.69
N LYS A 121 39.91 -7.81 -0.31
CA LYS A 121 39.87 -6.64 0.58
C LYS A 121 39.07 -5.49 -0.02
N ALA A 122 39.28 -5.18 -1.29
CA ALA A 122 38.52 -4.13 -1.98
C ALA A 122 37.01 -4.44 -2.02
N GLN A 123 36.65 -5.70 -2.28
CA GLN A 123 35.26 -6.14 -2.31
C GLN A 123 34.62 -6.17 -0.91
N MET A 124 35.38 -6.51 0.14
CA MET A 124 34.92 -6.40 1.53
C MET A 124 34.62 -4.95 1.93
N LYS A 125 35.43 -3.98 1.48
CA LYS A 125 35.16 -2.56 1.69
C LYS A 125 33.86 -2.11 1.00
N LYS A 126 33.64 -2.56 -0.24
CA LYS A 126 32.36 -2.29 -0.94
C LYS A 126 31.17 -2.89 -0.18
N LEU A 127 31.32 -4.10 0.35
CA LEU A 127 30.28 -4.74 1.15
C LEU A 127 29.96 -3.92 2.42
N SER A 128 30.97 -3.45 3.16
CA SER A 128 30.75 -2.63 4.35
C SER A 128 30.04 -1.31 4.03
N ASP A 129 30.40 -0.67 2.91
CA ASP A 129 29.77 0.58 2.47
C ASP A 129 28.28 0.36 2.14
N LEU A 130 27.95 -0.74 1.44
CA LEU A 130 26.57 -1.11 1.13
C LEU A 130 25.76 -1.45 2.39
N GLN A 131 26.36 -2.16 3.34
CA GLN A 131 25.73 -2.48 4.63
C GLN A 131 25.44 -1.21 5.44
N MET A 132 26.37 -0.26 5.47
CA MET A 132 26.18 1.04 6.13
C MET A 132 25.01 1.81 5.50
N ARG A 133 24.94 1.87 4.17
CA ARG A 133 23.81 2.52 3.46
C ARG A 133 22.47 1.87 3.79
N LEU A 134 22.42 0.55 3.80
CA LEU A 134 21.21 -0.18 4.16
C LEU A 134 20.78 0.08 5.61
N ALA A 135 21.72 0.24 6.55
CA ALA A 135 21.41 0.60 7.92
C ALA A 135 20.79 2.01 8.03
N MET A 136 21.38 3.00 7.34
CA MET A 136 20.83 4.36 7.30
C MET A 136 19.42 4.39 6.71
N GLU A 137 19.19 3.68 5.61
CA GLU A 137 17.89 3.63 4.95
C GLU A 137 16.83 2.94 5.84
N LYS A 138 17.20 1.87 6.56
CA LYS A 138 16.34 1.23 7.56
C LYS A 138 15.97 2.16 8.69
N GLU A 139 16.91 2.94 9.19
CA GLU A 139 16.64 3.92 10.23
C GLU A 139 15.72 5.05 9.74
N ALA A 140 15.93 5.53 8.52
CA ALA A 140 15.05 6.53 7.90
C ALA A 140 13.63 5.97 7.73
N PHE A 141 13.51 4.74 7.26
CA PHE A 141 12.22 4.06 7.12
C PHE A 141 11.50 3.92 8.47
N ASN A 142 12.21 3.51 9.53
CA ASN A 142 11.60 3.38 10.86
C ASN A 142 11.23 4.74 11.51
N ARG A 143 11.87 5.83 11.10
CA ARG A 143 11.61 7.17 11.64
C ARG A 143 10.46 7.89 10.93
N TYR A 144 10.25 7.62 9.64
CA TYR A 144 9.32 8.37 8.79
C TYR A 144 8.26 7.52 8.08
N GLY A 145 8.35 6.19 8.13
CA GLY A 145 7.32 5.24 7.69
C GLY A 145 6.38 4.87 8.81
#